data_AF-A0A2I0NEB2-F1
#
_entry.id   AF-A0A2I0NEB2-F1
#
_cell.length_a   1.000
_cell.length_b   1.000
_cell.length_c   1.000
_cell.angle_alpha   90.00
_cell.angle_beta   90.00
_cell.angle_gamma   90.00
#
_symmetry.space_group_name_H-M   'P 1'
#
loop_
_entity.id
_entity.type
_entity.pdbx_description
1 polymer ?
#
loop_
_entity_poly.entity_id
_entity_poly.type
_entity_poly.pdbx_seq_one_letter_code
_entity_poly.pdbx_strand_id
1 'polypeptide(L)'
;IWWGHRIPAYHCERCSYITVAKEHPGKCKGCGSSHITQDPDVLDTWFSSWLWPLSTLGWPEKTADLKAFYPTTFLSTAPEILFFWVARMIMAGLYFEDQIPFSEVYLHATVCDWEGRKMSKSLGNGIDPLEVVAEYGADSLRFSVLYLAPIGQRIRLAKENFEMGSRFANKIWNAAKFILMNAQEGAGTGLDKTRFNDWDKWILMELDAAILKIRDYLDTFRFSEAANELYHFIWSKFCDWYLEVSKGRIYSKDGQEKKAVMGVLLHVMDHALRLLHPIMPFITEEIWQKLPGRVGESIMLADFPQAGEWGFEEAREHIALLQDVIYHVRNIRGDAGITPDKKVSLIFSAEESLNRIIEKYSKEIQALAKVEEIEFKKVHEKPEKTMSAVGSGFEIFVKLDGMQDLERTRSKLENPEFRDKAPEAIVAKEREKLSDCQQKMAKLEELLKELI
;
A
#
# COMPACT_ATOMS: atom_id res chain seq x y z
N ILE A 1 8.96 25.95 39.56
CA ILE A 1 7.70 25.57 38.86
C ILE A 1 6.73 24.98 39.88
N TRP A 2 5.42 25.06 39.68
CA TRP A 2 4.42 24.53 40.65
C TRP A 2 3.94 23.12 40.34
N TRP A 3 4.29 22.58 39.17
CA TRP A 3 3.93 21.24 38.74
C TRP A 3 5.17 20.35 38.70
N GLY A 4 5.14 19.24 39.44
CA GLY A 4 6.24 18.28 39.53
C GLY A 4 6.22 17.51 40.85
N HIS A 5 7.10 16.52 40.98
CA HIS A 5 7.25 15.77 42.23
C HIS A 5 8.04 16.62 43.25
N ARG A 6 7.47 16.88 44.43
CA ARG A 6 8.19 17.66 45.47
C ARG A 6 9.48 16.97 45.88
N ILE A 7 10.55 17.75 46.03
CA ILE A 7 11.85 17.23 46.44
C ILE A 7 11.71 16.66 47.87
N PRO A 8 12.16 15.42 48.14
CA PRO A 8 12.07 14.79 49.45
C PRO A 8 13.16 15.29 50.42
N ALA A 9 13.42 16.59 50.44
CA ALA A 9 14.39 17.26 51.30
C ALA A 9 13.66 18.16 52.31
N TYR A 10 14.10 18.14 53.57
CA TYR A 10 13.48 18.86 54.68
C TYR A 10 14.53 19.75 55.35
N HIS A 11 14.27 21.06 55.36
CA HIS A 11 15.15 22.10 55.91
C HIS A 11 14.80 22.37 57.37
N CYS A 12 15.79 22.38 58.25
CA CYS A 12 15.60 22.77 59.64
C CYS A 12 15.71 24.29 59.83
N GLU A 13 14.66 24.91 60.36
CA GLU A 13 14.61 26.37 60.57
C GLU A 13 15.59 26.86 61.67
N ARG A 14 16.07 25.95 62.53
CA ARG A 14 16.95 26.31 63.66
C ARG A 14 18.44 26.19 63.37
N CYS A 15 18.84 25.18 62.59
CA CYS A 15 20.26 24.89 62.35
C CYS A 15 20.61 24.70 60.87
N SER A 16 19.67 24.94 59.96
CA SER A 16 19.85 24.83 58.50
C SER A 16 20.26 23.44 57.99
N TYR A 17 20.18 22.41 58.83
CA TYR A 17 20.49 21.03 58.43
C TYR A 17 19.40 20.49 57.49
N ILE A 18 19.82 19.83 56.40
CA ILE A 18 18.93 19.23 55.40
C ILE A 18 18.80 17.73 55.66
N THR A 19 17.57 17.25 55.87
CA THR A 19 17.26 15.82 55.98
C THR A 19 16.59 15.36 54.70
N VAL A 20 17.14 14.36 54.01
CA VAL A 20 16.50 13.72 52.84
C VAL A 20 15.81 12.44 53.28
N ALA A 21 14.50 12.32 53.04
CA ALA A 21 13.69 11.17 53.44
C ALA A 21 12.42 11.02 52.58
N LYS A 22 11.99 9.77 52.34
CA LYS A 22 10.76 9.47 51.57
C LYS A 22 9.50 10.01 52.27
N GLU A 23 9.47 9.94 53.59
CA GLU A 23 8.39 10.44 54.44
C GLU A 23 8.90 11.56 55.35
N HIS A 24 7.97 12.37 55.86
CA HIS A 24 8.30 13.49 56.73
C HIS A 24 9.02 12.99 58.01
N PRO A 25 10.26 13.43 58.28
CA PRO A 25 11.09 12.80 59.31
C PRO A 25 10.72 13.21 60.75
N GLY A 26 9.81 14.18 60.92
CA GLY A 26 9.25 14.62 62.20
C GLY A 26 10.20 15.44 63.08
N LYS A 27 11.51 15.15 63.04
CA LYS A 27 12.57 15.87 63.74
C LYS A 27 13.81 16.02 62.86
N CYS A 28 14.52 17.13 63.04
CA CYS A 28 15.81 17.38 62.42
C CYS A 28 16.86 16.39 62.95
N LYS A 29 17.60 15.71 62.06
CA LYS A 29 18.72 14.82 62.44
C LYS A 29 19.91 15.54 63.06
N GLY A 30 20.08 16.83 62.78
CA GLY A 30 21.19 17.63 63.32
C GLY A 30 20.97 18.15 64.75
N CYS A 31 19.78 18.71 65.04
CA CYS A 31 19.51 19.38 66.32
C CYS A 31 18.26 18.90 67.08
N GLY A 32 17.52 17.92 66.54
CA GLY A 32 16.32 17.36 67.17
C GLY A 32 15.07 18.25 67.13
N SER A 33 15.14 19.46 66.56
CA SER A 33 14.01 20.37 66.38
C SER A 33 12.89 19.74 65.54
N SER A 34 11.64 19.96 65.92
CA SER A 34 10.45 19.62 65.12
C SER A 34 10.09 20.67 64.06
N HIS A 35 10.75 21.85 64.09
CA HIS A 35 10.57 22.90 63.10
C HIS A 35 11.39 22.59 61.84
N ILE A 36 10.84 21.70 61.03
CA ILE A 36 11.39 21.33 59.73
C ILE A 36 10.33 21.54 58.65
N THR A 37 10.75 22.04 57.49
CA THR A 37 9.87 22.31 56.35
C THR A 37 10.39 21.60 55.11
N GLN A 38 9.51 20.94 54.37
CA GLN A 38 9.90 20.32 53.11
C GLN A 38 10.23 21.41 52.08
N ASP A 39 11.27 21.16 51.30
CA ASP A 39 11.68 22.00 50.19
C ASP A 39 10.46 22.34 49.29
N PRO A 40 10.19 23.63 49.02
CA PRO A 40 9.08 24.04 48.17
C PRO A 40 9.31 23.70 46.69
N ASP A 41 10.56 23.40 46.29
CA ASP A 41 10.88 23.05 44.91
C ASP A 41 10.39 21.65 44.53
N VAL A 42 10.28 21.45 43.22
CA VAL A 42 9.88 20.20 42.60
C VAL A 42 10.97 19.73 41.63
N LEU A 43 11.03 18.42 41.43
CA LEU A 43 11.93 17.76 40.48
C LEU A 43 11.56 18.11 39.04
N ASP A 44 12.58 18.20 38.19
CA ASP A 44 12.46 18.34 36.75
C ASP A 44 11.65 17.17 36.15
N THR A 45 10.80 17.44 35.16
CA THR A 45 10.03 16.40 34.45
C THR A 45 10.93 15.31 33.87
N TRP A 46 12.11 15.67 33.38
CA TRP A 46 13.08 14.69 32.87
C TRP A 46 13.66 13.78 33.97
N PHE A 47 13.62 14.20 35.24
CA PHE A 47 13.98 13.37 36.40
C PHE A 47 12.92 12.31 36.73
N SER A 48 11.66 12.49 36.33
CA SER A 48 10.69 11.40 36.36
C SER A 48 10.76 10.54 35.10
N SER A 49 10.83 11.17 33.92
CA SER A 49 10.71 10.45 32.64
C SER A 49 11.88 9.52 32.33
N TRP A 50 13.07 9.77 32.88
CA TRP A 50 14.20 8.84 32.71
C TRP A 50 14.04 7.51 33.45
N LEU A 51 13.10 7.42 34.41
CA LEU A 51 12.77 6.17 35.10
C LEU A 51 11.71 5.35 34.36
N TRP A 52 11.20 5.82 33.22
CA TRP A 52 10.11 5.19 32.47
C TRP A 52 10.24 3.67 32.25
N PRO A 53 11.38 3.11 31.80
CA PRO A 53 11.49 1.67 31.55
C PRO A 53 11.44 0.83 32.83
N LEU A 54 11.57 1.46 34.00
CA LEU A 54 11.54 0.82 35.30
C LEU A 54 10.19 1.06 35.99
N SER A 55 9.78 2.32 36.12
CA SER A 55 8.62 2.73 36.92
C SER A 55 7.29 2.21 36.36
N THR A 56 7.20 2.05 35.04
CA THR A 56 6.03 1.46 34.38
C THR A 56 5.84 -0.03 34.69
N LEU A 57 6.92 -0.71 35.12
CA LEU A 57 6.93 -2.11 35.49
C LEU A 57 6.87 -2.31 37.01
N GLY A 58 6.62 -1.25 37.78
CA GLY A 58 6.46 -1.31 39.24
C GLY A 58 7.76 -1.21 40.04
N TRP A 59 8.88 -0.85 39.41
CA TRP A 59 10.10 -0.47 40.12
C TRP A 59 9.83 0.70 41.09
N PRO A 60 10.41 0.71 42.32
CA PRO A 60 11.55 -0.08 42.79
C PRO A 60 11.22 -1.48 43.35
N GLU A 61 9.96 -1.90 43.30
CA GLU A 61 9.60 -3.25 43.76
C GLU A 61 10.03 -4.30 42.74
N LYS A 62 10.35 -5.51 43.23
CA LYS A 62 10.73 -6.65 42.38
C LYS A 62 9.50 -7.37 41.84
N THR A 63 8.77 -6.72 40.95
CA THR A 63 7.54 -7.25 40.36
C THR A 63 7.81 -8.35 39.34
N ALA A 64 6.79 -9.14 39.03
CA ALA A 64 6.85 -10.13 37.96
C ALA A 64 7.04 -9.46 36.58
N ASP A 65 6.41 -8.31 36.36
CA ASP A 65 6.49 -7.56 35.10
C ASP A 65 7.90 -7.01 34.86
N LEU A 66 8.54 -6.45 35.89
CA LEU A 66 9.94 -5.98 35.79
C LEU A 66 10.85 -7.14 35.41
N LYS A 67 10.68 -8.32 36.03
CA LYS A 67 11.45 -9.51 35.69
C LYS A 67 11.18 -10.04 34.27
N ALA A 68 9.96 -9.93 33.80
CA ALA A 68 9.55 -10.51 32.51
C ALA A 68 9.88 -9.61 31.32
N PHE A 69 9.80 -8.29 31.49
CA PHE A 69 9.79 -7.32 30.38
C PHE A 69 10.93 -6.30 30.42
N TYR A 70 11.80 -6.33 31.42
CA TYR A 70 13.03 -5.54 31.45
C TYR A 70 14.28 -6.41 31.28
N PRO A 71 15.22 -6.03 30.39
CA PRO A 71 15.19 -4.90 29.47
C PRO A 71 14.14 -5.04 28.35
N THR A 72 13.63 -3.92 27.84
CA THR A 72 12.69 -3.94 26.71
C THR A 72 13.43 -4.12 25.38
N THR A 73 12.71 -4.43 24.30
CA THR A 73 13.36 -4.67 22.99
C THR A 73 13.47 -3.41 22.14
N PHE A 74 12.45 -2.54 22.15
CA PHE A 74 12.30 -1.49 21.14
C PHE A 74 11.78 -0.18 21.74
N LEU A 75 12.49 0.92 21.49
CA LEU A 75 12.06 2.28 21.81
C LEU A 75 11.91 3.12 20.53
N SER A 76 10.68 3.51 20.20
CA SER A 76 10.40 4.46 19.12
C SER A 76 10.26 5.88 19.67
N THR A 77 11.02 6.83 19.11
CA THR A 77 10.95 8.22 19.55
C THR A 77 11.46 9.20 18.50
N ALA A 78 11.19 10.48 18.71
CA ALA A 78 11.71 11.55 17.88
C ALA A 78 13.20 11.84 18.22
N PRO A 79 14.02 12.22 17.22
CA PRO A 79 15.45 12.48 17.41
C PRO A 79 15.74 13.63 18.40
N GLU A 80 14.82 14.57 18.57
CA GLU A 80 15.01 15.76 19.42
C GLU A 80 15.10 15.45 20.91
N ILE A 81 14.57 14.30 21.36
CA ILE A 81 14.61 13.90 22.77
C ILE A 81 15.62 12.78 23.03
N LEU A 82 16.55 12.53 22.09
CA LEU A 82 17.63 11.56 22.24
C LEU A 82 18.45 11.82 23.52
N PHE A 83 18.91 13.05 23.73
CA PHE A 83 19.70 13.38 24.93
C PHE A 83 18.86 13.64 26.18
N PHE A 84 17.67 14.21 26.01
CA PHE A 84 16.81 14.56 27.15
C PHE A 84 16.09 13.35 27.76
N TRP A 85 15.84 12.31 26.95
CA TRP A 85 15.08 11.15 27.38
C TRP A 85 15.86 9.85 27.23
N VAL A 86 16.25 9.48 26.00
CA VAL A 86 16.86 8.17 25.70
C VAL A 86 18.15 7.97 26.49
N ALA A 87 19.08 8.93 26.39
CA ALA A 87 20.35 8.87 27.11
C ALA A 87 20.14 8.81 28.63
N ARG A 88 19.17 9.57 29.15
CA ARG A 88 18.86 9.55 30.58
C ARG A 88 18.26 8.21 31.03
N MET A 89 17.40 7.58 30.22
CA MET A 89 16.89 6.24 30.51
C MET A 89 18.03 5.21 30.54
N ILE A 90 19.00 5.31 29.61
CA ILE A 90 20.18 4.44 29.62
C ILE A 90 20.99 4.64 30.91
N MET A 91 21.23 5.90 31.31
CA MET A 91 21.91 6.20 32.58
C MET A 91 21.18 5.61 33.78
N ALA A 92 19.85 5.74 33.83
CA ALA A 92 19.04 5.18 34.91
C ALA A 92 19.10 3.65 34.95
N GLY A 93 18.97 2.98 33.80
CA GLY A 93 19.08 1.52 33.71
C GLY A 93 20.43 1.00 34.17
N LEU A 94 21.52 1.62 33.69
CA LEU A 94 22.88 1.25 34.09
C LEU A 94 23.14 1.53 35.58
N TYR A 95 22.56 2.60 36.13
CA TYR A 95 22.78 2.95 37.53
C TYR A 95 21.96 2.10 38.51
N PHE A 96 20.68 1.83 38.20
CA PHE A 96 19.77 1.15 39.12
C PHE A 96 19.73 -0.37 38.93
N GLU A 97 19.88 -0.87 37.70
CA GLU A 97 19.76 -2.29 37.37
C GLU A 97 21.01 -2.90 36.71
N ASP A 98 22.07 -2.11 36.50
CA ASP A 98 23.31 -2.51 35.79
C ASP A 98 23.05 -3.08 34.38
N GLN A 99 22.01 -2.56 33.71
CA GLN A 99 21.57 -3.04 32.40
C GLN A 99 21.16 -1.89 31.48
N ILE A 100 21.37 -2.07 30.17
CA ILE A 100 20.84 -1.16 29.16
C ILE A 100 19.32 -1.41 29.07
N PRO A 101 18.45 -0.39 29.20
CA PRO A 101 17.00 -0.56 29.33
C PRO A 101 16.27 -1.01 28.08
N PHE A 102 16.88 -0.87 26.90
CA PHE A 102 16.32 -1.29 25.60
C PHE A 102 17.43 -1.70 24.64
N SER A 103 17.20 -2.72 23.81
CA SER A 103 18.18 -3.17 22.80
C SER A 103 18.18 -2.34 21.53
N GLU A 104 17.02 -1.86 21.07
CA GLU A 104 16.87 -1.11 19.82
C GLU A 104 16.24 0.26 20.06
N VAL A 105 16.80 1.30 19.41
CA VAL A 105 16.26 2.68 19.43
C VAL A 105 15.94 3.11 18.00
N TYR A 106 14.66 3.26 17.71
CA TYR A 106 14.17 3.73 16.42
C TYR A 106 13.85 5.22 16.48
N LEU A 107 14.65 6.02 15.75
CA LEU A 107 14.41 7.45 15.59
C LEU A 107 13.54 7.70 14.36
N HIS A 108 12.25 7.96 14.61
CA HIS A 108 11.28 8.12 13.54
C HIS A 108 11.43 9.46 12.81
N ALA A 109 10.86 9.54 11.61
CA ALA A 109 10.80 10.76 10.81
C ALA A 109 10.10 11.91 11.54
N THR A 110 10.49 13.15 11.24
CA THR A 110 9.82 14.36 11.78
C THR A 110 8.78 14.86 10.78
N VAL A 111 7.53 15.03 11.24
CA VAL A 111 6.45 15.62 10.44
C VAL A 111 6.60 17.14 10.38
N CYS A 112 6.60 17.65 9.15
CA CYS A 112 6.68 19.07 8.82
C CYS A 112 5.47 19.52 8.00
N ASP A 113 5.17 20.81 8.07
CA ASP A 113 4.26 21.47 7.16
C ASP A 113 4.85 21.57 5.73
N TRP A 114 4.07 22.11 4.80
CA TRP A 114 4.48 22.23 3.39
C TRP A 114 5.70 23.13 3.17
N GLU A 115 5.94 24.09 4.06
CA GLU A 115 7.14 24.94 4.07
C GLU A 115 8.37 24.22 4.67
N GLY A 116 8.20 23.01 5.19
CA GLY A 116 9.26 22.21 5.81
C GLY A 116 9.49 22.55 7.29
N ARG A 117 8.66 23.40 7.90
CA ARG A 117 8.74 23.72 9.33
C ARG A 117 8.11 22.58 10.12
N LYS A 118 8.73 22.21 11.24
CA LYS A 118 8.21 21.17 12.12
C LYS A 118 6.79 21.53 12.57
N MET A 119 5.89 20.55 12.55
CA MET A 119 4.56 20.74 13.09
C MET A 119 4.63 20.90 14.62
N SER A 120 4.06 21.98 15.14
CA SER A 120 4.00 22.23 16.58
C SER A 120 2.80 23.08 16.96
N LYS A 121 2.30 22.89 18.19
CA LYS A 121 1.21 23.72 18.73
C LYS A 121 1.58 25.21 18.76
N SER A 122 2.84 25.54 19.07
CA SER A 122 3.32 26.93 19.13
C SER A 122 3.29 27.64 17.77
N LEU A 123 3.47 26.90 16.66
CA LEU A 123 3.42 27.45 15.31
C LEU A 123 2.02 27.41 14.69
N GLY A 124 1.05 26.74 15.33
CA GLY A 124 -0.31 26.60 14.80
C GLY A 124 -0.39 25.88 13.45
N ASN A 125 0.68 25.19 13.03
CA ASN A 125 0.82 24.54 11.72
C ASN A 125 0.60 23.02 11.77
N GLY A 126 0.07 22.50 12.88
CA GLY A 126 -0.20 21.08 13.06
C GLY A 126 -1.50 20.66 12.39
N ILE A 127 -1.53 19.43 11.87
CA ILE A 127 -2.75 18.75 11.45
C ILE A 127 -3.29 17.98 12.64
N ASP A 128 -4.55 18.20 13.01
CA ASP A 128 -5.21 17.39 14.03
C ASP A 128 -5.50 15.98 13.48
N PRO A 129 -4.93 14.91 14.06
CA PRO A 129 -5.18 13.56 13.59
C PRO A 129 -6.66 13.17 13.68
N LEU A 130 -7.43 13.73 14.61
CA LEU A 130 -8.86 13.41 14.74
C LEU A 130 -9.68 13.99 13.59
N GLU A 131 -9.31 15.17 13.07
CA GLU A 131 -9.93 15.71 11.85
C GLU A 131 -9.66 14.80 10.65
N VAL A 132 -8.42 14.30 10.52
CA VAL A 132 -8.06 13.35 9.45
C VAL A 132 -8.82 12.04 9.58
N VAL A 133 -8.96 11.50 10.80
CA VAL A 133 -9.73 10.28 11.06
C VAL A 133 -11.20 10.49 10.68
N ALA A 134 -11.79 11.64 11.02
CA ALA A 134 -13.18 11.94 10.69
C ALA A 134 -13.41 12.06 9.17
N GLU A 135 -12.43 12.60 8.43
CA GLU A 135 -12.55 12.84 6.99
C GLU A 135 -12.14 11.62 6.14
N TYR A 136 -11.02 10.97 6.46
CA TYR A 136 -10.41 9.90 5.65
C TYR A 136 -10.41 8.54 6.33
N GLY A 137 -10.63 8.46 7.64
CA GLY A 137 -10.55 7.23 8.43
C GLY A 137 -9.17 6.97 9.06
N ALA A 138 -9.15 6.19 10.14
CA ALA A 138 -7.94 5.89 10.90
C ALA A 138 -6.91 5.07 10.11
N ASP A 139 -7.35 4.12 9.30
CA ASP A 139 -6.45 3.34 8.45
C ASP A 139 -5.77 4.22 7.40
N SER A 140 -6.48 5.19 6.83
CA SER A 140 -5.92 6.14 5.87
C SER A 140 -4.84 7.01 6.50
N LEU A 141 -5.08 7.51 7.73
CA LEU A 141 -4.08 8.24 8.51
C LEU A 141 -2.82 7.38 8.74
N ARG A 142 -2.99 6.17 9.27
CA ARG A 142 -1.87 5.26 9.60
C ARG A 142 -1.07 4.90 8.35
N PHE A 143 -1.76 4.47 7.29
CA PHE A 143 -1.14 4.08 6.04
C PHE A 143 -0.38 5.23 5.39
N SER A 144 -1.02 6.40 5.21
CA SER A 144 -0.37 7.54 4.56
C SER A 144 0.86 8.03 5.32
N VAL A 145 0.82 8.07 6.66
CA VAL A 145 1.99 8.48 7.45
C VAL A 145 3.13 7.48 7.30
N LEU A 146 2.88 6.18 7.45
CA LEU A 146 3.92 5.16 7.32
C LEU A 146 4.48 5.09 5.90
N TYR A 147 3.61 5.14 4.90
CA TYR A 147 3.99 5.13 3.48
C TYR A 147 4.93 6.29 3.13
N LEU A 148 4.69 7.48 3.70
CA LEU A 148 5.47 8.69 3.43
C LEU A 148 6.67 8.90 4.37
N ALA A 149 6.90 8.02 5.36
CA ALA A 149 7.88 8.22 6.43
C ALA A 149 9.09 7.29 6.35
N PRO A 150 9.99 7.47 5.36
CA PRO A 150 11.27 6.77 5.38
C PRO A 150 12.08 7.18 6.61
N ILE A 151 12.90 6.26 7.10
CA ILE A 151 13.66 6.39 8.34
C ILE A 151 14.56 7.65 8.29
N GLY A 152 14.56 8.42 9.39
CA GLY A 152 15.49 9.53 9.61
C GLY A 152 15.25 10.78 8.76
N GLN A 153 14.18 10.83 7.96
CA GLN A 153 13.88 11.98 7.10
C GLN A 153 12.84 12.93 7.72
N ARG A 154 12.73 14.13 7.14
CA ARG A 154 11.60 15.02 7.40
C ARG A 154 10.53 14.75 6.36
N ILE A 155 9.29 14.53 6.79
CA ILE A 155 8.17 14.35 5.89
C ILE A 155 7.37 15.64 5.81
N ARG A 156 7.06 16.09 4.59
CA ARG A 156 6.11 17.19 4.39
C ARG A 156 4.74 16.59 4.26
N LEU A 157 3.84 16.99 5.14
CA LEU A 157 2.50 16.44 5.21
C LEU A 157 1.47 17.56 5.08
N ALA A 158 0.54 17.36 4.17
CA ALA A 158 -0.65 18.17 3.96
C ALA A 158 -1.89 17.27 4.02
N LYS A 159 -3.09 17.86 4.18
CA LYS A 159 -4.33 17.08 4.35
C LYS A 159 -4.61 16.20 3.13
N GLU A 160 -4.24 16.66 1.94
CA GLU A 160 -4.44 15.98 0.66
C GLU A 160 -3.65 14.67 0.57
N ASN A 161 -2.54 14.52 1.33
CA ASN A 161 -1.76 13.29 1.33
C ASN A 161 -2.52 12.09 1.92
N PHE A 162 -3.56 12.32 2.73
CA PHE A 162 -4.39 11.25 3.31
C PHE A 162 -5.38 10.66 2.30
N GLU A 163 -5.62 11.35 1.17
CA GLU A 163 -6.48 10.85 0.11
C GLU A 163 -5.93 9.54 -0.50
N MET A 164 -4.60 9.41 -0.59
CA MET A 164 -3.95 8.19 -1.08
C MET A 164 -4.29 6.97 -0.21
N GLY A 165 -4.22 7.11 1.12
CA GLY A 165 -4.60 6.03 2.05
C GLY A 165 -6.08 5.66 1.94
N SER A 166 -6.95 6.66 1.78
CA SER A 166 -8.39 6.44 1.58
C SER A 166 -8.71 5.72 0.26
N ARG A 167 -8.07 6.14 -0.84
CA ARG A 167 -8.20 5.48 -2.15
C ARG A 167 -7.70 4.04 -2.09
N PHE A 168 -6.61 3.78 -1.38
CA PHE A 168 -6.09 2.42 -1.18
C PHE A 168 -7.04 1.55 -0.36
N ALA A 169 -7.56 2.07 0.76
CA ALA A 169 -8.60 1.38 1.56
C ALA A 169 -9.81 1.01 0.69
N ASN A 170 -10.29 1.95 -0.13
CA ASN A 170 -11.43 1.72 -1.02
C ASN A 170 -11.10 0.67 -2.12
N LYS A 171 -9.88 0.65 -2.66
CA LYS A 171 -9.43 -0.37 -3.62
C LYS A 171 -9.48 -1.77 -3.00
N ILE A 172 -8.98 -1.93 -1.77
CA ILE A 172 -9.02 -3.19 -1.01
C ILE A 172 -10.47 -3.62 -0.76
N TRP A 173 -11.32 -2.69 -0.30
CA TRP A 173 -12.74 -2.95 -0.07
C TRP A 173 -13.46 -3.45 -1.33
N ASN A 174 -13.22 -2.81 -2.47
CA ASN A 174 -13.84 -3.21 -3.74
C ASN A 174 -13.36 -4.57 -4.23
N ALA A 175 -12.07 -4.87 -4.09
CA ALA A 175 -11.53 -6.19 -4.39
C ALA A 175 -12.15 -7.27 -3.50
N ALA A 176 -12.21 -7.03 -2.19
CA ALA A 176 -12.83 -7.93 -1.23
C ALA A 176 -14.31 -8.15 -1.51
N LYS A 177 -15.07 -7.08 -1.74
CA LYS A 177 -16.50 -7.16 -2.09
C LYS A 177 -16.72 -8.01 -3.34
N PHE A 178 -15.89 -7.83 -4.37
CA PHE A 178 -15.97 -8.64 -5.59
C PHE A 178 -15.72 -10.13 -5.32
N ILE A 179 -14.68 -10.46 -4.54
CA ILE A 179 -14.35 -11.84 -4.18
C ILE A 179 -15.47 -12.46 -3.33
N LEU A 180 -15.91 -11.78 -2.29
CA LEU A 180 -16.96 -12.24 -1.38
C LEU A 180 -18.29 -12.47 -2.10
N MET A 181 -18.67 -11.59 -3.03
CA MET A 181 -19.90 -11.75 -3.82
C MET A 181 -19.87 -12.98 -4.73
N ASN A 182 -18.67 -13.44 -5.10
CA ASN A 182 -18.50 -14.61 -5.98
C ASN A 182 -18.13 -15.89 -5.22
N ALA A 183 -17.78 -15.79 -3.94
CA ALA A 183 -17.58 -16.92 -3.06
C ALA A 183 -18.95 -17.49 -2.65
N GLN A 184 -19.17 -18.78 -2.93
CA GLN A 184 -20.34 -19.48 -2.41
C GLN A 184 -19.98 -20.09 -1.05
N GLU A 185 -20.97 -20.39 -0.20
CA GLU A 185 -20.74 -21.12 1.05
C GLU A 185 -19.97 -22.43 0.79
N GLY A 186 -18.74 -22.52 1.34
CA GLY A 186 -17.86 -23.68 1.19
C GLY A 186 -17.24 -23.90 -0.20
N ALA A 187 -17.57 -23.09 -1.21
CA ALA A 187 -16.97 -23.21 -2.55
C ALA A 187 -15.76 -22.29 -2.69
N GLY A 188 -14.61 -22.88 -3.04
CA GLY A 188 -13.38 -22.14 -3.30
C GLY A 188 -12.52 -21.95 -2.06
N THR A 189 -12.72 -22.68 -0.97
CA THR A 189 -11.73 -22.73 0.11
C THR A 189 -10.66 -23.77 -0.22
N GLY A 190 -9.40 -23.36 -0.19
CA GLY A 190 -8.24 -24.24 -0.43
C GLY A 190 -7.71 -24.19 -1.86
N LEU A 191 -6.45 -24.59 -2.00
CA LEU A 191 -5.69 -24.54 -3.24
C LEU A 191 -5.72 -25.88 -3.96
N ASP A 192 -6.22 -25.90 -5.20
CA ASP A 192 -6.14 -27.06 -6.10
C ASP A 192 -4.99 -26.89 -7.10
N LYS A 193 -3.81 -27.36 -6.72
CA LYS A 193 -2.59 -27.25 -7.53
C LYS A 193 -2.72 -27.89 -8.92
N THR A 194 -3.62 -28.86 -9.09
CA THR A 194 -3.78 -29.59 -10.37
C THR A 194 -4.45 -28.75 -11.45
N ARG A 195 -5.08 -27.63 -11.07
CA ARG A 195 -5.84 -26.73 -11.96
C ARG A 195 -5.21 -25.34 -12.12
N PHE A 196 -4.02 -25.12 -11.58
CA PHE A 196 -3.36 -23.82 -11.71
C PHE A 196 -2.92 -23.54 -13.15
N ASN A 197 -3.35 -22.41 -13.68
CA ASN A 197 -2.77 -21.84 -14.89
C ASN A 197 -1.56 -20.95 -14.54
N ASP A 198 -0.88 -20.39 -15.54
CA ASP A 198 0.34 -19.60 -15.27
C ASP A 198 0.04 -18.28 -14.53
N TRP A 199 -1.18 -17.74 -14.62
CA TRP A 199 -1.62 -16.58 -13.83
C TRP A 199 -1.76 -16.91 -12.34
N ASP A 200 -2.33 -18.07 -12.01
CA ASP A 200 -2.45 -18.56 -10.62
C ASP A 200 -1.06 -18.77 -10.00
N LYS A 201 -0.19 -19.46 -10.75
CA LYS A 201 1.19 -19.71 -10.35
C LYS A 201 1.96 -18.40 -10.15
N TRP A 202 1.79 -17.45 -11.07
CA TRP A 202 2.44 -16.15 -11.00
C TRP A 202 2.03 -15.36 -9.76
N ILE A 203 0.73 -15.22 -9.48
CA ILE A 203 0.29 -14.41 -8.33
C ILE A 203 0.72 -15.03 -7.00
N LEU A 204 0.77 -16.36 -6.88
CA LEU A 204 1.26 -17.04 -5.70
C LEU A 204 2.76 -16.76 -5.47
N MET A 205 3.56 -16.79 -6.54
CA MET A 205 4.98 -16.43 -6.46
C MET A 205 5.21 -14.94 -6.17
N GLU A 206 4.35 -14.04 -6.67
CA GLU A 206 4.43 -12.62 -6.34
C GLU A 206 4.04 -12.37 -4.87
N LEU A 207 3.04 -13.10 -4.36
CA LEU A 207 2.64 -13.05 -2.95
C LEU A 207 3.80 -13.50 -2.06
N ASP A 208 4.44 -14.62 -2.38
CA ASP A 208 5.58 -15.13 -1.60
C ASP A 208 6.77 -14.16 -1.62
N ALA A 209 7.07 -13.57 -2.78
CA ALA A 209 8.10 -12.53 -2.88
C ALA A 209 7.75 -11.31 -2.01
N ALA A 210 6.49 -10.89 -1.99
CA ALA A 210 6.02 -9.81 -1.13
C ALA A 210 6.15 -10.19 0.36
N ILE A 211 5.73 -11.39 0.76
CA ILE A 211 5.85 -11.89 2.15
C ILE A 211 7.30 -11.81 2.63
N LEU A 212 8.25 -12.31 1.83
CA LEU A 212 9.67 -12.34 2.20
C LEU A 212 10.24 -10.92 2.36
N LYS A 213 9.97 -10.02 1.40
CA LYS A 213 10.42 -8.63 1.48
C LYS A 213 9.80 -7.88 2.63
N ILE A 214 8.49 -8.01 2.83
CA ILE A 214 7.78 -7.32 3.92
C ILE A 214 8.31 -7.80 5.27
N ARG A 215 8.56 -9.11 5.43
CA ARG A 215 9.19 -9.65 6.64
C ARG A 215 10.57 -9.03 6.86
N ASP A 216 11.44 -9.04 5.86
CA ASP A 216 12.76 -8.40 5.93
C ASP A 216 12.66 -6.91 6.32
N TYR A 217 11.73 -6.18 5.71
CA TYR A 217 11.49 -4.78 6.05
C TYR A 217 11.02 -4.58 7.49
N LEU A 218 10.12 -5.43 8.00
CA LEU A 218 9.66 -5.34 9.38
C LEU A 218 10.76 -5.73 10.38
N ASP A 219 11.52 -6.78 10.10
CA ASP A 219 12.64 -7.24 10.93
C ASP A 219 13.78 -6.21 11.00
N THR A 220 13.89 -5.36 9.97
CA THR A 220 14.88 -4.26 9.90
C THR A 220 14.27 -2.88 10.15
N PHE A 221 13.05 -2.82 10.70
CA PHE A 221 12.31 -1.59 11.05
C PHE A 221 12.08 -0.60 9.89
N ARG A 222 12.15 -1.06 8.64
CA ARG A 222 11.86 -0.33 7.39
C ARG A 222 10.36 -0.31 7.09
N PHE A 223 9.58 0.33 7.97
CA PHE A 223 8.12 0.31 7.90
C PHE A 223 7.55 1.01 6.65
N SER A 224 8.23 2.04 6.14
CA SER A 224 7.79 2.74 4.93
C SER A 224 7.92 1.85 3.70
N GLU A 225 9.04 1.14 3.57
CA GLU A 225 9.31 0.19 2.50
C GLU A 225 8.32 -0.98 2.54
N ALA A 226 7.97 -1.48 3.74
CA ALA A 226 6.92 -2.47 3.93
C ALA A 226 5.55 -1.98 3.41
N ALA A 227 5.15 -0.74 3.76
CA ALA A 227 3.90 -0.15 3.29
C ALA A 227 3.89 0.05 1.76
N ASN A 228 5.03 0.42 1.17
CA ASN A 228 5.19 0.58 -0.28
C ASN A 228 5.08 -0.76 -1.03
N GLU A 229 5.76 -1.82 -0.55
CA GLU A 229 5.68 -3.16 -1.16
C GLU A 229 4.25 -3.72 -1.07
N LEU A 230 3.56 -3.53 0.06
CA LEU A 230 2.15 -3.91 0.22
C LEU A 230 1.23 -3.20 -0.77
N TYR A 231 1.39 -1.89 -0.91
CA TYR A 231 0.63 -1.11 -1.88
C TYR A 231 0.83 -1.63 -3.29
N HIS A 232 2.08 -1.80 -3.70
CA HIS A 232 2.43 -2.27 -5.03
C HIS A 232 1.91 -3.69 -5.30
N PHE A 233 2.05 -4.61 -4.35
CA PHE A 233 1.51 -5.97 -4.48
C PHE A 233 -0.01 -5.96 -4.62
N ILE A 234 -0.73 -5.34 -3.68
CA ILE A 234 -2.20 -5.36 -3.67
C ILE A 234 -2.76 -4.63 -4.87
N TRP A 235 -2.25 -3.43 -5.16
CA TRP A 235 -2.79 -2.60 -6.23
C TRP A 235 -2.33 -3.10 -7.60
N SER A 236 -1.02 -3.10 -7.82
CA SER A 236 -0.44 -3.25 -9.16
C SER A 236 -0.24 -4.69 -9.60
N LYS A 237 -0.23 -5.68 -8.69
CA LYS A 237 -0.12 -7.11 -9.05
C LYS A 237 -1.46 -7.81 -8.90
N PHE A 238 -2.03 -7.75 -7.71
CA PHE A 238 -3.24 -8.48 -7.40
C PHE A 238 -4.47 -7.85 -8.06
N CYS A 239 -4.77 -6.58 -7.79
CA CYS A 239 -5.99 -5.98 -8.32
C CYS A 239 -5.93 -5.67 -9.82
N ASP A 240 -4.86 -5.05 -10.30
CA ASP A 240 -4.80 -4.57 -11.70
C ASP A 240 -4.61 -5.70 -12.73
N TRP A 241 -4.04 -6.84 -12.32
CA TRP A 241 -3.82 -7.99 -13.20
C TRP A 241 -4.59 -9.22 -12.76
N TYR A 242 -4.26 -9.81 -11.61
CA TYR A 242 -4.76 -11.13 -11.25
C TYR A 242 -6.29 -11.15 -11.05
N LEU A 243 -6.83 -10.15 -10.35
CA LEU A 243 -8.27 -10.01 -10.13
C LEU A 243 -9.02 -9.82 -11.45
N GLU A 244 -8.47 -9.01 -12.36
CA GLU A 244 -9.07 -8.74 -13.68
C GLU A 244 -9.06 -9.98 -14.58
N VAL A 245 -7.93 -10.68 -14.70
CA VAL A 245 -7.84 -11.90 -15.53
C VAL A 245 -8.71 -13.03 -14.99
N SER A 246 -8.86 -13.10 -13.66
CA SER A 246 -9.68 -14.11 -13.00
C SER A 246 -11.17 -14.01 -13.34
N LYS A 247 -11.68 -12.83 -13.73
CA LYS A 247 -13.10 -12.63 -14.06
C LYS A 247 -13.60 -13.59 -15.14
N GLY A 248 -12.78 -13.87 -16.15
CA GLY A 248 -13.14 -14.81 -17.23
C GLY A 248 -13.41 -16.22 -16.72
N ARG A 249 -12.63 -16.68 -15.73
CA ARG A 249 -12.76 -18.00 -15.11
C ARG A 249 -13.89 -18.05 -14.09
N ILE A 250 -14.10 -16.97 -13.33
CA ILE A 250 -15.20 -16.83 -12.36
C ILE A 250 -16.57 -16.96 -13.03
N TYR A 251 -16.73 -16.36 -14.22
CA TYR A 251 -17.98 -16.41 -14.99
C TYR A 251 -18.03 -17.54 -16.02
N SER A 252 -17.06 -18.46 -15.98
CA SER A 252 -17.06 -19.62 -16.86
C SER A 252 -18.21 -20.59 -16.50
N LYS A 253 -18.61 -21.42 -17.48
CA LYS A 253 -19.61 -22.48 -17.25
C LYS A 253 -19.02 -23.70 -16.50
N ASP A 254 -17.71 -23.78 -16.36
CA ASP A 254 -17.04 -24.85 -15.62
C ASP A 254 -16.98 -24.48 -14.13
N GLY A 255 -17.86 -25.11 -13.33
CA GLY A 255 -17.90 -24.89 -11.89
C GLY A 255 -16.60 -25.27 -11.16
N GLN A 256 -15.81 -26.21 -11.70
CA GLN A 256 -14.52 -26.58 -11.12
C GLN A 256 -13.45 -25.52 -11.38
N GLU A 257 -13.48 -24.90 -12.56
CA GLU A 257 -12.58 -23.80 -12.90
C GLU A 257 -12.87 -22.57 -12.04
N LYS A 258 -14.15 -22.26 -11.85
CA LYS A 258 -14.58 -21.23 -10.90
C LYS A 258 -14.09 -21.54 -9.48
N LYS A 259 -14.21 -22.79 -9.02
CA LYS A 259 -13.76 -23.19 -7.68
C LYS A 259 -12.25 -23.03 -7.51
N ALA A 260 -11.46 -23.41 -8.52
CA ALA A 260 -10.00 -23.31 -8.50
C ALA A 260 -9.53 -21.85 -8.40
N VAL A 261 -10.04 -20.95 -9.27
CA VAL A 261 -9.65 -19.53 -9.25
C VAL A 261 -10.10 -18.83 -7.97
N MET A 262 -11.28 -19.18 -7.43
CA MET A 262 -11.74 -18.65 -6.14
C MET A 262 -10.85 -19.11 -4.97
N GLY A 263 -10.32 -20.33 -5.03
CA GLY A 263 -9.29 -20.84 -4.11
C GLY A 263 -8.09 -19.93 -4.01
N VAL A 264 -7.52 -19.57 -5.15
CA VAL A 264 -6.34 -18.71 -5.20
C VAL A 264 -6.69 -17.27 -4.79
N LEU A 265 -7.81 -16.72 -5.25
CA LEU A 265 -8.26 -15.37 -4.86
C LEU A 265 -8.46 -15.22 -3.35
N LEU A 266 -9.10 -16.20 -2.71
CA LEU A 266 -9.32 -16.20 -1.27
C LEU A 266 -8.01 -16.37 -0.49
N HIS A 267 -7.11 -17.24 -0.97
CA HIS A 267 -5.79 -17.42 -0.38
C HIS A 267 -4.95 -16.14 -0.43
N VAL A 268 -4.87 -15.51 -1.61
CA VAL A 268 -4.11 -14.26 -1.81
C VAL A 268 -4.72 -13.12 -0.99
N MET A 269 -6.04 -13.00 -0.94
CA MET A 269 -6.72 -11.97 -0.14
C MET A 269 -6.46 -12.18 1.37
N ASP A 270 -6.60 -13.39 1.90
CA ASP A 270 -6.30 -13.69 3.31
C ASP A 270 -4.87 -13.25 3.70
N HIS A 271 -3.89 -13.64 2.89
CA HIS A 271 -2.49 -13.33 3.18
C HIS A 271 -2.23 -11.82 3.04
N ALA A 272 -2.76 -11.16 2.00
CA ALA A 272 -2.63 -9.73 1.82
C ALA A 272 -3.22 -8.93 3.01
N LEU A 273 -4.39 -9.32 3.53
CA LEU A 273 -5.00 -8.66 4.68
C LEU A 273 -4.17 -8.86 5.95
N ARG A 274 -3.66 -10.06 6.20
CA ARG A 274 -2.79 -10.36 7.35
C ARG A 274 -1.49 -9.56 7.32
N LEU A 275 -0.85 -9.43 6.15
CA LEU A 275 0.35 -8.59 6.00
C LEU A 275 0.04 -7.10 6.19
N LEU A 276 -1.15 -6.64 5.78
CA LEU A 276 -1.55 -5.24 5.86
C LEU A 276 -2.06 -4.84 7.25
N HIS A 277 -2.52 -5.80 8.06
CA HIS A 277 -3.16 -5.53 9.35
C HIS A 277 -2.35 -4.67 10.33
N PRO A 278 -1.01 -4.83 10.47
CA PRO A 278 -0.20 -3.94 11.32
C PRO A 278 -0.29 -2.46 10.92
N ILE A 279 -0.64 -2.16 9.66
CA ILE A 279 -0.72 -0.81 9.11
C ILE A 279 -2.17 -0.32 9.09
N MET A 280 -3.11 -1.13 8.58
CA MET A 280 -4.54 -0.77 8.41
C MET A 280 -5.45 -1.74 9.18
N PRO A 281 -5.49 -1.70 10.52
CA PRO A 281 -6.13 -2.75 11.31
C PRO A 281 -7.66 -2.81 11.18
N PHE A 282 -8.34 -1.70 10.93
CA PHE A 282 -9.82 -1.68 11.02
C PHE A 282 -10.46 -2.32 9.79
N ILE A 283 -10.07 -1.88 8.59
CA ILE A 283 -10.60 -2.42 7.32
C ILE A 283 -10.19 -3.87 7.12
N THR A 284 -8.96 -4.23 7.52
CA THR A 284 -8.47 -5.60 7.36
C THR A 284 -9.21 -6.57 8.26
N GLU A 285 -9.47 -6.21 9.52
CA GLU A 285 -10.30 -7.00 10.44
C GLU A 285 -11.72 -7.16 9.87
N GLU A 286 -12.37 -6.07 9.48
CA GLU A 286 -13.76 -6.09 8.96
C GLU A 286 -13.92 -6.98 7.72
N ILE A 287 -12.94 -6.96 6.81
CA ILE A 287 -12.96 -7.81 5.61
C ILE A 287 -12.62 -9.26 5.98
N TRP A 288 -11.57 -9.47 6.77
CA TRP A 288 -11.09 -10.81 7.09
C TRP A 288 -12.14 -11.62 7.83
N GLN A 289 -12.92 -11.00 8.72
CA GLN A 289 -14.07 -11.61 9.39
C GLN A 289 -15.15 -12.16 8.45
N LYS A 290 -15.18 -11.73 7.19
CA LYS A 290 -16.15 -12.18 6.19
C LYS A 290 -15.56 -13.19 5.22
N LEU A 291 -14.25 -13.42 5.25
CA LEU A 291 -13.61 -14.37 4.35
C LEU A 291 -14.03 -15.83 4.68
N PRO A 292 -14.48 -16.59 3.67
CA PRO A 292 -14.66 -18.04 3.79
C PRO A 292 -13.33 -18.75 4.08
N GLY A 293 -13.36 -19.75 4.96
CA GLY A 293 -12.18 -20.56 5.26
C GLY A 293 -11.16 -19.90 6.19
N ARG A 294 -11.45 -18.71 6.74
CA ARG A 294 -10.63 -18.09 7.79
C ARG A 294 -10.56 -18.97 9.03
N VAL A 295 -9.45 -18.91 9.75
CA VAL A 295 -9.23 -19.64 10.99
C VAL A 295 -8.88 -18.64 12.10
N GLY A 296 -9.64 -18.67 13.20
CA GLY A 296 -9.43 -17.77 14.34
C GLY A 296 -10.55 -16.74 14.52
N GLU A 297 -10.56 -16.13 15.70
CA GLU A 297 -11.61 -15.17 16.10
C GLU A 297 -11.34 -13.74 15.64
N SER A 298 -10.08 -13.38 15.40
CA SER A 298 -9.65 -12.05 14.95
C SER A 298 -8.35 -12.17 14.16
N ILE A 299 -8.18 -11.30 13.15
CA ILE A 299 -6.95 -11.27 12.36
C ILE A 299 -5.74 -10.84 13.22
N MET A 300 -5.97 -10.15 14.35
CA MET A 300 -4.94 -9.79 15.33
C MET A 300 -4.26 -11.01 15.95
N LEU A 301 -4.95 -12.16 15.99
CA LEU A 301 -4.44 -13.41 16.56
C LEU A 301 -3.98 -14.39 15.48
N ALA A 302 -4.13 -14.03 14.20
CA ALA A 302 -3.71 -14.88 13.11
C ALA A 302 -2.18 -14.86 12.97
N ASP A 303 -1.60 -15.99 12.59
CA ASP A 303 -0.16 -16.09 12.35
C ASP A 303 0.30 -15.09 11.28
N PHE A 304 1.56 -14.71 11.28
CA PHE A 304 2.13 -13.97 10.16
C PHE A 304 2.27 -14.88 8.93
N PRO A 305 1.89 -14.44 7.70
CA PRO A 305 1.98 -15.27 6.50
C PRO A 305 3.39 -15.82 6.24
N GLN A 306 3.46 -17.05 5.73
CA GLN A 306 4.70 -17.72 5.34
C GLN A 306 4.71 -17.92 3.84
N ALA A 307 5.87 -17.72 3.22
CA ALA A 307 6.06 -17.98 1.81
C ALA A 307 6.00 -19.49 1.53
N GLY A 308 5.34 -19.88 0.44
CA GLY A 308 5.33 -21.25 -0.05
C GLY A 308 6.57 -21.61 -0.88
N GLU A 309 6.71 -22.90 -1.18
CA GLU A 309 7.65 -23.42 -2.17
C GLU A 309 6.86 -24.07 -3.30
N TRP A 310 6.98 -23.51 -4.52
CA TRP A 310 6.13 -23.89 -5.65
C TRP A 310 6.87 -24.43 -6.87
N GLY A 311 8.07 -23.91 -7.19
CA GLY A 311 8.84 -24.29 -8.38
C GLY A 311 8.13 -23.92 -9.69
N PHE A 312 7.57 -22.70 -9.77
CA PHE A 312 6.76 -22.24 -10.91
C PHE A 312 7.47 -21.16 -11.76
N GLU A 313 8.80 -21.14 -11.79
CA GLU A 313 9.59 -20.04 -12.36
C GLU A 313 9.22 -19.71 -13.82
N GLU A 314 8.92 -20.73 -14.63
CA GLU A 314 8.46 -20.58 -16.02
C GLU A 314 7.21 -19.70 -16.16
N ALA A 315 6.31 -19.73 -15.17
CA ALA A 315 5.09 -18.93 -15.21
C ALA A 315 5.39 -17.41 -15.14
N ARG A 316 6.48 -16.99 -14.49
CA ARG A 316 6.86 -15.56 -14.48
C ARG A 316 7.21 -15.05 -15.87
N GLU A 317 7.94 -15.84 -16.64
CA GLU A 317 8.34 -15.49 -18.01
C GLU A 317 7.12 -15.41 -18.93
N HIS A 318 6.22 -16.39 -18.83
CA HIS A 318 4.96 -16.37 -19.57
C HIS A 318 4.12 -15.14 -19.24
N ILE A 319 3.91 -14.84 -17.94
CA ILE A 319 3.07 -13.69 -17.55
C ILE A 319 3.74 -12.36 -17.90
N ALA A 320 5.07 -12.25 -17.79
CA ALA A 320 5.80 -11.05 -18.23
C ALA A 320 5.57 -10.77 -19.72
N LEU A 321 5.64 -11.79 -20.58
CA LEU A 321 5.32 -11.67 -22.00
C LEU A 321 3.87 -11.20 -22.22
N LEU A 322 2.90 -11.81 -21.53
CA LEU A 322 1.49 -11.41 -21.67
C LEU A 322 1.26 -9.96 -21.24
N GLN A 323 1.87 -9.54 -20.14
CA GLN A 323 1.78 -8.17 -19.64
C GLN A 323 2.41 -7.18 -20.63
N ASP A 324 3.55 -7.52 -21.22
CA ASP A 324 4.25 -6.71 -22.23
C ASP A 324 3.37 -6.49 -23.47
N VAL A 325 2.77 -7.57 -23.99
CA VAL A 325 1.83 -7.51 -25.12
C VAL A 325 0.62 -6.62 -24.78
N ILE A 326 -0.03 -6.86 -23.65
CA ILE A 326 -1.22 -6.10 -23.23
C ILE A 326 -0.89 -4.61 -23.05
N TYR A 327 0.27 -4.31 -22.46
CA TYR A 327 0.77 -2.95 -22.28
C TYR A 327 0.94 -2.25 -23.62
N HIS A 328 1.68 -2.85 -24.56
CA HIS A 328 1.90 -2.26 -25.87
C HIS A 328 0.60 -2.07 -26.66
N VAL A 329 -0.34 -3.01 -26.60
CA VAL A 329 -1.66 -2.85 -27.24
C VAL A 329 -2.44 -1.69 -26.62
N ARG A 330 -2.44 -1.56 -25.29
CA ARG A 330 -3.13 -0.46 -24.59
C ARG A 330 -2.52 0.90 -24.92
N ASN A 331 -1.19 0.99 -24.99
CA ASN A 331 -0.50 2.22 -25.39
C ASN A 331 -0.86 2.63 -26.82
N ILE A 332 -0.75 1.72 -27.79
CA ILE A 332 -1.12 2.01 -29.18
C ILE A 332 -2.57 2.50 -29.26
N ARG A 333 -3.49 1.88 -28.52
CA ARG A 333 -4.90 2.32 -28.48
C ARG A 333 -5.04 3.74 -27.92
N GLY A 334 -4.30 4.06 -26.85
CA GLY A 334 -4.26 5.39 -26.26
C GLY A 334 -3.74 6.44 -27.24
N ASP A 335 -2.61 6.15 -27.88
CA ASP A 335 -1.96 7.03 -28.86
C ASP A 335 -2.83 7.23 -30.11
N ALA A 336 -3.49 6.17 -30.57
CA ALA A 336 -4.46 6.22 -31.66
C ALA A 336 -5.79 6.88 -31.26
N GLY A 337 -5.99 7.24 -29.98
CA GLY A 337 -7.21 7.83 -29.47
C GLY A 337 -8.45 6.93 -29.62
N ILE A 338 -8.25 5.61 -29.59
CA ILE A 338 -9.30 4.58 -29.66
C ILE A 338 -10.03 4.55 -28.32
N THR A 339 -11.36 4.55 -28.37
CA THR A 339 -12.17 4.52 -27.14
C THR A 339 -11.94 3.22 -26.36
N PRO A 340 -11.99 3.24 -25.02
CA PRO A 340 -11.69 2.06 -24.20
C PRO A 340 -12.50 0.80 -24.53
N ASP A 341 -13.74 0.95 -24.99
CA ASP A 341 -14.63 -0.18 -25.29
C ASP A 341 -14.55 -0.69 -26.74
N LYS A 342 -13.98 0.09 -27.67
CA LYS A 342 -13.87 -0.34 -29.07
C LYS A 342 -12.85 -1.48 -29.16
N LYS A 343 -13.24 -2.58 -29.80
CA LYS A 343 -12.29 -3.68 -30.05
C LYS A 343 -11.39 -3.38 -31.23
N VAL A 344 -10.22 -4.01 -31.25
CA VAL A 344 -9.22 -3.88 -32.33
C VAL A 344 -8.74 -5.26 -32.76
N SER A 345 -8.36 -5.40 -34.03
CA SER A 345 -7.64 -6.60 -34.51
C SER A 345 -6.14 -6.47 -34.27
N LEU A 346 -5.52 -7.53 -33.76
CA LEU A 346 -4.10 -7.60 -33.45
C LEU A 346 -3.42 -8.59 -34.39
N ILE A 347 -2.31 -8.19 -35.01
CA ILE A 347 -1.37 -9.12 -35.64
C ILE A 347 -0.19 -9.29 -34.68
N PHE A 348 0.14 -10.52 -34.35
CA PHE A 348 1.28 -10.88 -33.50
C PHE A 348 2.32 -11.63 -34.34
N SER A 349 3.55 -11.13 -34.34
CA SER A 349 4.68 -11.67 -35.10
C SER A 349 5.83 -12.00 -34.15
N ALA A 350 6.09 -13.28 -33.94
CA ALA A 350 7.19 -13.76 -33.11
C ALA A 350 7.66 -15.16 -33.53
N GLU A 351 8.63 -15.71 -32.80
CA GLU A 351 9.00 -17.11 -32.90
C GLU A 351 7.87 -18.07 -32.46
N GLU A 352 7.92 -19.31 -32.94
CA GLU A 352 6.88 -20.32 -32.72
C GLU A 352 6.63 -20.63 -31.24
N SER A 353 7.67 -20.59 -30.40
CA SER A 353 7.56 -20.77 -28.95
C SER A 353 6.68 -19.70 -28.30
N LEU A 354 6.87 -18.43 -28.67
CA LEU A 354 6.10 -17.30 -28.15
C LEU A 354 4.67 -17.30 -28.69
N ASN A 355 4.49 -17.62 -29.98
CA ASN A 355 3.15 -17.73 -30.58
C ASN A 355 2.27 -18.71 -29.81
N ARG A 356 2.80 -19.88 -29.43
CA ARG A 356 2.05 -20.89 -28.64
C ARG A 356 1.62 -20.37 -27.27
N ILE A 357 2.45 -19.56 -26.61
CA ILE A 357 2.12 -18.97 -25.31
C ILE A 357 0.99 -17.95 -25.47
N ILE A 358 1.10 -17.05 -26.46
CA ILE A 358 0.07 -16.04 -26.74
C ILE A 358 -1.24 -16.69 -27.19
N GLU A 359 -1.18 -17.73 -28.02
CA GLU A 359 -2.36 -18.48 -28.46
C GLU A 359 -3.08 -19.15 -27.28
N LYS A 360 -2.33 -19.80 -26.38
CA LYS A 360 -2.85 -20.42 -25.15
C LYS A 360 -3.64 -19.42 -24.29
N TYR A 361 -3.20 -18.16 -24.21
CA TYR A 361 -3.81 -17.10 -23.38
C TYR A 361 -4.52 -16.01 -24.20
N SER A 362 -4.95 -16.34 -25.41
CA SER A 362 -5.57 -15.41 -26.34
C SER A 362 -6.84 -14.77 -25.77
N LYS A 363 -7.66 -15.54 -25.05
CA LYS A 363 -8.91 -15.06 -24.44
C LYS A 363 -8.66 -14.00 -23.37
N GLU A 364 -7.62 -14.18 -22.58
CA GLU A 364 -7.19 -13.25 -21.54
C GLU A 364 -6.68 -11.95 -22.16
N ILE A 365 -5.85 -12.03 -23.20
CA ILE A 365 -5.39 -10.85 -23.95
C ILE A 365 -6.58 -10.12 -24.59
N GLN A 366 -7.48 -10.84 -25.24
CA GLN A 366 -8.69 -10.27 -25.85
C GLN A 366 -9.53 -9.51 -24.82
N ALA A 367 -9.72 -10.07 -23.62
CA ALA A 367 -10.47 -9.42 -22.55
C ALA A 367 -9.76 -8.17 -22.00
N LEU A 368 -8.47 -8.28 -21.68
CA LEU A 368 -7.72 -7.23 -20.99
C LEU A 368 -7.25 -6.09 -21.90
N ALA A 369 -6.91 -6.39 -23.16
CA ALA A 369 -6.46 -5.42 -24.15
C ALA A 369 -7.58 -5.00 -25.12
N LYS A 370 -8.80 -5.54 -24.94
CA LYS A 370 -9.98 -5.27 -25.78
C LYS A 370 -9.69 -5.57 -27.24
N VAL A 371 -9.13 -6.75 -27.49
CA VAL A 371 -8.80 -7.26 -28.83
C VAL A 371 -9.94 -8.18 -29.30
N GLU A 372 -10.29 -8.10 -30.58
CA GLU A 372 -11.31 -8.97 -31.19
C GLU A 372 -10.71 -10.30 -31.65
N GLU A 373 -9.61 -10.23 -32.39
CA GLU A 373 -8.91 -11.39 -32.96
C GLU A 373 -7.40 -11.17 -32.89
N ILE A 374 -6.66 -12.27 -32.78
CA ILE A 374 -5.20 -12.29 -32.82
C ILE A 374 -4.78 -13.12 -34.02
N GLU A 375 -4.19 -12.46 -35.02
CA GLU A 375 -3.64 -13.08 -36.22
C GLU A 375 -2.14 -13.36 -36.02
N PHE A 376 -1.75 -14.63 -36.00
CA PHE A 376 -0.35 -15.03 -35.88
C PHE A 376 0.30 -15.10 -37.26
N LYS A 377 1.20 -14.17 -37.55
CA LYS A 377 1.84 -14.08 -38.87
C LYS A 377 3.25 -13.54 -38.74
N LYS A 378 4.21 -14.18 -39.44
CA LYS A 378 5.52 -13.56 -39.66
C LYS A 378 5.37 -12.39 -40.61
N VAL A 379 5.68 -11.20 -40.12
CA VAL A 379 5.60 -9.97 -40.88
C VAL A 379 6.99 -9.60 -41.38
N HIS A 380 7.16 -9.48 -42.69
CA HIS A 380 8.40 -9.02 -43.32
C HIS A 380 8.34 -7.54 -43.70
N GLU A 381 7.15 -7.02 -43.97
CA GLU A 381 6.87 -5.61 -44.24
C GLU A 381 5.65 -5.17 -43.42
N LYS A 382 5.70 -3.96 -42.85
CA LYS A 382 4.65 -3.42 -41.99
C LYS A 382 3.31 -3.39 -42.74
N PRO A 383 2.23 -4.03 -42.21
CA PRO A 383 0.94 -4.04 -42.87
C PRO A 383 0.34 -2.63 -42.95
N GLU A 384 -0.31 -2.32 -44.07
CA GLU A 384 -0.98 -1.02 -44.26
C GLU A 384 -2.03 -0.75 -43.17
N LYS A 385 -2.17 0.54 -42.79
CA LYS A 385 -3.14 1.02 -41.79
C LYS A 385 -2.98 0.38 -40.40
N THR A 386 -1.75 0.06 -40.02
CA THR A 386 -1.43 -0.44 -38.67
C THR A 386 -0.52 0.51 -37.89
N MET A 387 -0.73 0.57 -36.58
CA MET A 387 0.29 1.03 -35.64
C MET A 387 1.02 -0.16 -35.07
N SER A 388 2.32 -0.02 -34.87
CA SER A 388 3.22 -1.12 -34.51
C SER A 388 3.98 -0.80 -33.24
N ALA A 389 4.30 -1.83 -32.47
CA ALA A 389 5.25 -1.76 -31.37
C ALA A 389 6.12 -3.01 -31.35
N VAL A 390 7.36 -2.85 -30.89
CA VAL A 390 8.32 -3.94 -30.69
C VAL A 390 8.42 -4.17 -29.20
N GLY A 391 8.18 -5.40 -28.77
CA GLY A 391 8.39 -5.85 -27.40
C GLY A 391 9.56 -6.82 -27.29
N SER A 392 9.62 -7.54 -26.18
CA SER A 392 10.73 -8.47 -25.91
C SER A 392 10.64 -9.74 -26.78
N GLY A 393 11.19 -9.70 -27.99
CA GLY A 393 11.24 -10.84 -28.92
C GLY A 393 10.00 -11.00 -29.80
N PHE A 394 9.14 -9.99 -29.87
CA PHE A 394 7.95 -9.98 -30.72
C PHE A 394 7.68 -8.59 -31.32
N GLU A 395 6.90 -8.57 -32.38
CA GLU A 395 6.31 -7.37 -32.96
C GLU A 395 4.79 -7.50 -32.95
N ILE A 396 4.10 -6.41 -32.57
CA ILE A 396 2.66 -6.31 -32.69
C ILE A 396 2.25 -5.26 -33.70
N PHE A 397 1.13 -5.51 -34.37
CA PHE A 397 0.50 -4.54 -35.27
C PHE A 397 -0.99 -4.46 -34.95
N VAL A 398 -1.46 -3.30 -34.52
CA VAL A 398 -2.87 -3.03 -34.25
C VAL A 398 -3.49 -2.40 -35.50
N LYS A 399 -4.51 -3.06 -36.06
CA LYS A 399 -5.25 -2.54 -37.23
C LYS A 399 -6.09 -1.34 -36.78
N LEU A 400 -5.87 -0.20 -37.45
CA LEU A 400 -6.62 1.03 -37.18
C LEU A 400 -7.87 1.08 -38.07
N ASP A 401 -8.94 0.42 -37.63
CA ASP A 401 -10.24 0.51 -38.33
C ASP A 401 -10.86 1.92 -38.29
N GLY A 402 -10.22 2.87 -37.60
CA GLY A 402 -10.63 4.27 -37.49
C GLY A 402 -10.50 5.10 -38.78
N MET A 403 -9.70 4.67 -39.77
CA MET A 403 -9.67 5.38 -41.07
C MET A 403 -10.97 5.23 -41.86
N GLN A 404 -11.73 4.15 -41.67
CA GLN A 404 -13.03 3.98 -42.35
C GLN A 404 -14.15 4.84 -41.75
N ASP A 405 -14.11 5.15 -40.44
CA ASP A 405 -15.09 6.05 -39.81
C ASP A 405 -14.91 7.50 -40.29
N LEU A 406 -13.68 7.93 -40.57
CA LEU A 406 -13.40 9.27 -41.12
C LEU A 406 -13.98 9.47 -42.52
N GLU A 407 -13.74 8.54 -43.45
CA GLU A 407 -14.33 8.58 -44.79
C GLU A 407 -15.86 8.46 -44.71
N ARG A 408 -16.38 7.61 -43.83
CA ARG A 408 -17.83 7.40 -43.69
C ARG A 408 -18.55 8.60 -43.06
N THR A 409 -17.99 9.22 -42.02
CA THR A 409 -18.56 10.44 -41.40
C THR A 409 -18.43 11.64 -42.33
N ARG A 410 -17.31 11.74 -43.08
CA ARG A 410 -17.13 12.75 -44.13
C ARG A 410 -18.18 12.58 -45.24
N SER A 411 -18.35 11.38 -45.80
CA SER A 411 -19.37 11.13 -46.82
C SER A 411 -20.80 11.33 -46.33
N LYS A 412 -21.10 11.05 -45.05
CA LYS A 412 -22.41 11.35 -44.44
C LYS A 412 -22.68 12.85 -44.33
N LEU A 413 -21.68 13.64 -43.95
CA LEU A 413 -21.79 15.11 -43.85
C LEU A 413 -21.72 15.81 -45.22
N GLU A 414 -21.17 15.17 -46.24
CA GLU A 414 -21.17 15.63 -47.64
C GLU A 414 -22.52 15.33 -48.35
N ASN A 415 -23.34 14.41 -47.83
CA ASN A 415 -24.67 14.11 -48.38
C ASN A 415 -25.71 15.23 -48.05
N PRO A 416 -26.26 15.95 -49.04
CA PRO A 416 -27.23 17.03 -48.83
C PRO A 416 -28.50 16.58 -48.08
N GLU A 417 -29.00 15.37 -48.38
CA GLU A 417 -30.23 14.87 -47.73
C GLU A 417 -30.04 14.65 -46.23
N PHE A 418 -28.84 14.26 -45.79
CA PHE A 418 -28.56 14.06 -44.38
C PHE A 418 -28.38 15.38 -43.63
N ARG A 419 -27.79 16.40 -44.27
CA ARG A 419 -27.66 17.75 -43.67
C ARG A 419 -29.01 18.43 -43.50
N ASP A 420 -29.93 18.20 -44.43
CA ASP A 420 -31.20 18.94 -44.50
C ASP A 420 -32.37 18.21 -43.83
N LYS A 421 -32.35 16.87 -43.74
CA LYS A 421 -33.45 16.07 -43.14
C LYS A 421 -33.15 15.49 -41.77
N ALA A 422 -31.88 15.40 -41.35
CA ALA A 422 -31.55 14.83 -40.04
C ALA A 422 -31.73 15.87 -38.92
N PRO A 423 -32.14 15.45 -37.70
CA PRO A 423 -32.20 16.34 -36.55
C PRO A 423 -30.88 17.08 -36.30
N GLU A 424 -30.97 18.37 -36.00
CA GLU A 424 -29.82 19.28 -35.86
C GLU A 424 -28.80 18.78 -34.81
N ALA A 425 -29.28 18.16 -33.73
CA ALA A 425 -28.45 17.52 -32.71
C ALA A 425 -27.61 16.34 -33.24
N ILE A 426 -28.11 15.60 -34.22
CA ILE A 426 -27.41 14.46 -34.84
C ILE A 426 -26.35 14.96 -35.82
N VAL A 427 -26.67 16.01 -36.60
CA VAL A 427 -25.71 16.66 -37.51
C VAL A 427 -24.57 17.32 -36.72
N ALA A 428 -24.88 17.99 -35.62
CA ALA A 428 -23.88 18.58 -34.73
C ALA A 428 -22.94 17.51 -34.14
N LYS A 429 -23.50 16.40 -33.65
CA LYS A 429 -22.72 15.28 -33.08
C LYS A 429 -21.80 14.61 -34.11
N GLU A 430 -22.23 14.49 -35.37
CA GLU A 430 -21.36 13.95 -36.43
C GLU A 430 -20.29 14.96 -36.88
N ARG A 431 -20.55 16.27 -36.84
CA ARG A 431 -19.51 17.31 -37.08
C ARG A 431 -18.46 17.33 -35.98
N GLU A 432 -18.87 17.19 -34.72
CA GLU A 432 -17.97 17.10 -33.57
C GLU A 432 -17.06 15.87 -33.69
N LYS A 433 -17.63 14.70 -34.01
CA LYS A 433 -16.86 13.49 -34.32
C LYS A 433 -15.87 13.67 -35.47
N LEU A 434 -16.27 14.35 -36.55
CA LEU A 434 -15.36 14.61 -37.68
C LEU A 434 -14.18 15.49 -37.25
N SER A 435 -14.44 16.55 -36.50
CA SER A 435 -13.42 17.45 -35.95
C SER A 435 -12.43 16.71 -35.04
N ASP A 436 -12.94 15.89 -34.11
CA ASP A 436 -12.11 15.09 -33.22
C ASP A 436 -11.23 14.09 -33.98
N CYS A 437 -11.79 13.44 -35.01
CA CYS A 437 -11.04 12.51 -35.84
C CYS A 437 -9.97 13.21 -36.69
N GLN A 438 -10.24 14.41 -37.20
CA GLN A 438 -9.27 15.22 -37.94
C GLN A 438 -8.12 15.71 -37.05
N GLN A 439 -8.41 16.14 -35.82
CA GLN A 439 -7.36 16.53 -34.86
C GLN A 439 -6.48 15.34 -34.47
N LYS A 440 -7.07 14.16 -34.26
CA LYS A 440 -6.32 12.92 -33.99
C LYS A 440 -5.47 12.50 -35.19
N MET A 441 -5.99 12.61 -36.41
CA MET A 441 -5.21 12.35 -37.63
C MET A 441 -4.00 13.27 -37.76
N ALA A 442 -4.20 14.58 -37.57
CA ALA A 442 -3.10 15.54 -37.64
C ALA A 442 -1.97 15.20 -36.65
N LYS A 443 -2.35 14.80 -35.42
CA LYS A 443 -1.40 14.39 -34.39
C LYS A 443 -0.68 13.08 -34.72
N LEU A 444 -1.39 12.11 -35.33
CA LEU A 444 -0.79 10.85 -35.79
C LEU A 444 0.12 11.05 -37.00
N GLU A 445 -0.23 11.93 -37.94
CA GLU A 445 0.61 12.28 -39.09
C GLU A 445 1.88 13.04 -38.67
N GLU A 446 1.79 13.86 -37.62
CA GLU A 446 2.94 14.54 -37.02
C GLU A 446 3.88 13.53 -36.35
N LEU A 447 3.35 12.61 -35.54
CA LEU A 447 4.13 11.50 -34.96
C LEU A 447 4.75 10.59 -36.04
N LEU A 448 4.06 10.38 -37.17
CA LEU A 448 4.58 9.61 -38.29
C LEU A 448 5.74 10.32 -39.01
N LYS A 449 5.72 11.66 -39.07
CA LYS A 449 6.80 12.49 -39.63
C LYS A 449 8.01 12.58 -38.72
N GLU A 450 7.83 12.47 -37.40
CA GLU A 450 8.94 12.43 -36.43
C GLU A 450 9.68 11.08 -36.41
N LEU A 451 9.11 10.04 -37.02
CA LEU A 451 9.65 8.68 -37.08
C LEU A 451 10.35 8.34 -38.43
N ILE A 452 10.41 9.28 -39.37
CA ILE A 452 11.17 9.21 -40.65
C ILE A 452 12.32 10.20 -40.56
#